data_AF-A0A4R2GLS8-F1
#
_entry.id   AF-A0A4R2GLS8-F1
#
_cell.length_a   1.000
_cell.length_b   1.000
_cell.length_c   1.000
_cell.angle_alpha   90.00
_cell.angle_beta   90.00
_cell.angle_gamma   90.00
#
_symmetry.space_group_name_H-M   'P 1'
#
loop_
_entity.id
_entity.type
_entity.pdbx_description
1 polymer ?
#
loop_
_entity_poly.entity_id
_entity_poly.type
_entity_poly.pdbx_seq_one_letter_code
_entity_poly.pdbx_strand_id
1 'polypeptide(L)'
;MSENDQTRSDAGMAAASQEQPKDKAPQRPKARLARGFVDRGPAELAASARMLEKIRETYEFYGFDAVETPFIEYTDALGKFLPDQDRPNEGVFSFQDDDEQWLSLRYDLTAPLARFVAEHFDSLPKPYKSYRAGWVFRNEKPGPGRFRQFMQFDADIVGAASVTADAEVCMMAADTLDALGLAGKYVIKINNRKVLDGVMEAIGIGGEDNAGRRLTVLRAMDKLDKVGVDGVRDLLGKGRMDPSGDFTRGAELTPEAADQVLAVLGAREDSNAATVANMARAFAGTATGREGCAELAEIAGLLSAAGYDDGRVIIDPSVVRGLEYYTGPVFEAELTFEVKDEKGRPVRFGSVGGGGRYDGLVGRFRGEDVPATGFSIGVSRLMAALLAVKSPVVAVEPPMGPVVVLVLDRDRLGDYQAMVGRLRAAGVRAELYMGQAGMQAQVKYADKRGSVCVVIQGSNEKEKGEVTIKDLRLGASIRQIKDRETYLAKQAEAQFAAPEADLVAAVNRVRDRYR
;
A
#
# COMPACT_ATOMS: atom_id res chain seq x y z
N MET A 1 22.87 -59.73 -32.98
CA MET A 1 24.24 -60.27 -33.10
C MET A 1 24.84 -60.22 -31.71
N SER A 2 24.66 -61.34 -31.00
CA SER A 2 25.26 -61.75 -29.74
C SER A 2 26.77 -62.01 -29.95
N GLU A 3 27.65 -62.07 -28.95
CA GLU A 3 27.54 -62.78 -27.68
C GLU A 3 28.73 -62.40 -26.78
N ASN A 4 28.51 -62.51 -25.46
CA ASN A 4 29.50 -62.40 -24.39
C ASN A 4 30.53 -63.54 -24.47
N ASP A 5 31.78 -63.27 -24.08
CA ASP A 5 32.48 -64.18 -23.16
C ASP A 5 33.54 -63.46 -22.32
N GLN A 6 33.56 -63.79 -21.03
CA GLN A 6 34.44 -63.28 -19.99
C GLN A 6 35.65 -64.21 -19.83
N THR A 7 36.86 -63.66 -19.69
CA THR A 7 37.87 -64.25 -18.77
C THR A 7 38.78 -63.16 -18.20
N ARG A 8 38.92 -63.21 -16.87
CA ARG A 8 39.80 -62.37 -16.04
C ARG A 8 41.26 -62.84 -16.14
N SER A 9 42.21 -61.90 -16.10
CA SER A 9 43.43 -62.06 -15.27
C SER A 9 44.03 -60.69 -14.94
N ASP A 10 44.46 -60.56 -13.69
CA ASP A 10 44.88 -59.36 -12.98
C ASP A 10 46.25 -58.79 -13.38
N ALA A 11 46.42 -57.53 -12.97
CA ALA A 11 47.63 -56.89 -12.44
C ALA A 11 48.44 -55.97 -13.39
N GLY A 12 48.22 -54.67 -13.18
CA GLY A 12 49.09 -53.58 -13.61
C GLY A 12 48.69 -52.28 -12.91
N MET A 13 49.17 -52.09 -11.67
CA MET A 13 49.00 -50.88 -10.87
C MET A 13 49.51 -49.63 -11.62
N ALA A 14 48.63 -48.65 -11.81
CA ALA A 14 48.99 -47.24 -11.94
C ALA A 14 48.17 -46.47 -10.92
N ALA A 15 48.85 -45.95 -9.89
CA ALA A 15 48.27 -45.16 -8.83
C ALA A 15 47.73 -43.83 -9.38
N ALA A 16 46.41 -43.72 -9.55
CA ALA A 16 45.74 -42.44 -9.69
C ALA A 16 45.44 -41.93 -8.27
N SER A 17 46.27 -41.00 -7.80
CA SER A 17 46.06 -40.22 -6.59
C SER A 17 44.66 -39.61 -6.61
N GLN A 18 43.78 -40.04 -5.70
CA GLN A 18 42.54 -39.32 -5.38
C GLN A 18 42.94 -38.00 -4.72
N GLU A 19 42.99 -36.91 -5.50
CA GLU A 19 42.96 -35.58 -4.92
C GLU A 19 41.63 -35.42 -4.17
N GLN A 20 41.70 -35.35 -2.85
CA GLN A 20 40.59 -34.92 -2.03
C GLN A 20 40.12 -33.55 -2.52
N PRO A 21 38.80 -33.30 -2.69
CA PRO A 21 38.33 -31.99 -3.05
C PRO A 21 38.77 -31.02 -1.96
N LYS A 22 39.65 -30.08 -2.32
CA LYS A 22 40.05 -28.98 -1.43
C LYS A 22 38.78 -28.34 -0.91
N ASP A 23 38.55 -28.42 0.39
CA ASP A 23 37.49 -27.71 1.09
C ASP A 23 37.50 -26.25 0.63
N LYS A 24 36.51 -25.86 -0.17
CA LYS A 24 36.35 -24.45 -0.54
C LYS A 24 36.10 -23.69 0.74
N ALA A 25 37.02 -22.79 1.09
CA ALA A 25 36.88 -21.90 2.23
C ALA A 25 35.44 -21.34 2.27
N PRO A 26 34.76 -21.37 3.44
CA PRO A 26 33.35 -21.07 3.52
C PRO A 26 33.08 -19.69 2.92
N GLN A 27 32.31 -19.69 1.82
CA GLN A 27 31.98 -18.46 1.11
C GLN A 27 31.06 -17.64 2.03
N ARG A 28 31.55 -16.49 2.49
CA ARG A 28 30.73 -15.57 3.28
C ARG A 28 29.50 -15.17 2.46
N PRO A 29 28.28 -15.25 3.02
CA PRO A 29 27.08 -14.88 2.28
C PRO A 29 27.14 -13.40 1.87
N LYS A 30 26.63 -13.09 0.67
CA LYS A 30 26.45 -11.70 0.24
C LYS A 30 25.23 -11.10 0.94
N ALA A 31 25.37 -9.90 1.49
CA ALA A 31 24.23 -9.11 1.96
C ALA A 31 23.39 -8.66 0.75
N ARG A 32 22.27 -9.33 0.51
CA ARG A 32 21.38 -9.09 -0.64
C ARG A 32 19.92 -9.33 -0.24
N LEU A 33 19.02 -8.57 -0.84
CA LEU A 33 17.58 -8.75 -0.66
C LEU A 33 17.03 -9.84 -1.58
N ALA A 34 15.95 -10.49 -1.13
CA ALA A 34 15.12 -11.29 -2.01
C ALA A 34 14.47 -10.38 -3.06
N ARG A 35 14.36 -10.88 -4.30
CA ARG A 35 13.76 -10.12 -5.40
C ARG A 35 12.32 -9.74 -5.05
N GLY A 36 11.95 -8.48 -5.23
CA GLY A 36 10.59 -7.97 -4.98
C GLY A 36 10.32 -7.54 -3.53
N PHE A 37 11.32 -7.61 -2.65
CA PHE A 37 11.29 -7.09 -1.28
C PHE A 37 12.21 -5.86 -1.17
N VAL A 38 11.90 -4.94 -0.26
CA VAL A 38 12.61 -3.67 -0.10
C VAL A 38 12.79 -3.32 1.37
N ASP A 39 13.96 -2.77 1.70
CA ASP A 39 14.21 -2.12 2.99
C ASP A 39 13.62 -0.70 2.97
N ARG A 40 13.11 -0.23 4.11
CA ARG A 40 12.54 1.11 4.27
C ARG A 40 13.28 1.91 5.34
N GLY A 41 13.58 3.16 5.04
CA GLY A 41 14.31 4.06 5.94
C GLY A 41 13.41 4.84 6.92
N PRO A 42 13.99 5.50 7.93
CA PRO A 42 13.23 6.22 8.96
C PRO A 42 12.27 7.28 8.43
N ALA A 43 12.65 8.02 7.38
CA ALA A 43 11.82 9.08 6.79
C ALA A 43 10.55 8.50 6.12
N GLU A 44 10.71 7.42 5.35
CA GLU A 44 9.59 6.71 4.71
C GLU A 44 8.66 6.09 5.75
N LEU A 45 9.22 5.47 6.80
CA LEU A 45 8.44 4.87 7.88
C LEU A 45 7.66 5.94 8.67
N ALA A 46 8.27 7.10 8.95
CA ALA A 46 7.58 8.20 9.64
C ALA A 46 6.44 8.79 8.78
N ALA A 47 6.66 8.95 7.47
CA ALA A 47 5.60 9.41 6.56
C ALA A 47 4.46 8.39 6.48
N SER A 48 4.81 7.10 6.37
CA SER A 48 3.83 6.00 6.34
C SER A 48 3.02 5.95 7.62
N ALA A 49 3.64 6.09 8.80
CA ALA A 49 2.93 6.11 10.07
C ALA A 49 1.89 7.24 10.14
N ARG A 50 2.23 8.46 9.69
CA ARG A 50 1.27 9.58 9.66
C ARG A 50 0.11 9.34 8.70
N MET A 51 0.39 8.79 7.53
CA MET A 51 -0.65 8.45 6.55
C MET A 51 -1.58 7.37 7.10
N LEU A 52 -1.04 6.29 7.66
CA LEU A 52 -1.83 5.21 8.26
C LEU A 52 -2.67 5.74 9.43
N GLU A 53 -2.12 6.62 10.27
CA GLU A 53 -2.88 7.21 11.37
C GLU A 53 -4.05 8.06 10.87
N LYS A 54 -3.85 8.85 9.82
CA LYS A 54 -4.94 9.64 9.23
C LYS A 54 -6.06 8.77 8.66
N ILE A 55 -5.71 7.66 8.00
CA ILE A 55 -6.69 6.68 7.49
C ILE A 55 -7.45 6.03 8.66
N ARG A 56 -6.72 5.62 9.70
CA ARG A 56 -7.29 5.04 10.93
C ARG A 56 -8.33 5.97 11.55
N GLU A 57 -7.96 7.22 11.80
CA GLU A 57 -8.87 8.22 12.39
C GLU A 57 -10.16 8.35 11.58
N THR A 58 -10.07 8.42 10.25
CA THR A 58 -11.27 8.47 9.40
C THR A 58 -12.13 7.21 9.55
N TYR A 59 -11.55 6.01 9.55
CA TYR A 59 -12.32 4.77 9.71
C TYR A 59 -12.98 4.68 11.10
N GLU A 60 -12.31 5.12 12.15
CA GLU A 60 -12.86 5.18 13.51
C GLU A 60 -14.01 6.20 13.63
N PHE A 61 -13.96 7.33 12.91
CA PHE A 61 -15.11 8.26 12.84
C PHE A 61 -16.35 7.64 12.21
N TYR A 62 -16.16 6.66 11.32
CA TYR A 62 -17.25 5.87 10.75
C TYR A 62 -17.64 4.68 11.65
N GLY A 63 -17.03 4.51 12.83
CA GLY A 63 -17.38 3.44 13.78
C GLY A 63 -16.84 2.06 13.40
N PHE A 64 -15.73 1.99 12.66
CA PHE A 64 -15.01 0.74 12.42
C PHE A 64 -14.00 0.47 13.55
N ASP A 65 -13.95 -0.78 14.01
CA ASP A 65 -12.98 -1.22 15.02
C ASP A 65 -11.75 -1.90 14.40
N ALA A 66 -10.59 -1.78 15.05
CA ALA A 66 -9.38 -2.46 14.60
C ALA A 66 -9.47 -3.98 14.78
N VAL A 67 -9.04 -4.74 13.78
CA VAL A 67 -8.79 -6.18 13.90
C VAL A 67 -7.44 -6.53 13.27
N GLU A 68 -6.70 -7.45 13.89
CA GLU A 68 -5.49 -8.02 13.31
C GLU A 68 -5.63 -9.54 13.21
N THR A 69 -5.31 -10.09 12.04
CA THR A 69 -5.18 -11.53 11.83
C THR A 69 -3.70 -11.90 11.63
N PRO A 70 -3.31 -13.16 11.88
CA PRO A 70 -1.97 -13.65 11.58
C PRO A 70 -1.55 -13.42 10.12
N PHE A 71 -0.23 -13.38 9.88
CA PHE A 71 0.30 -13.31 8.51
C PHE A 71 0.25 -14.67 7.79
N ILE A 72 0.26 -15.75 8.57
CA ILE A 72 0.21 -17.13 8.09
C ILE A 72 -1.18 -17.66 8.40
N GLU A 73 -1.85 -18.18 7.40
CA GLU A 73 -3.15 -18.84 7.51
C GLU A 73 -3.03 -20.24 6.89
N TYR A 74 -3.94 -21.13 7.24
CA TYR A 74 -4.09 -22.36 6.47
C TYR A 74 -4.43 -22.03 5.01
N THR A 75 -3.78 -22.74 4.08
CA THR A 75 -3.91 -22.47 2.65
C THR A 75 -5.36 -22.61 2.16
N ASP A 76 -6.12 -23.55 2.74
CA ASP A 76 -7.54 -23.76 2.42
C ASP A 76 -8.46 -22.62 2.91
N ALA A 77 -8.13 -22.00 4.05
CA ALA A 77 -8.84 -20.84 4.58
C ALA A 77 -8.72 -19.61 3.68
N LEU A 78 -7.56 -19.41 3.03
CA LEU A 78 -7.41 -18.32 2.05
C LEU A 78 -8.23 -18.58 0.78
N GLY A 79 -8.32 -19.84 0.35
CA GLY A 79 -9.18 -20.26 -0.76
C GLY A 79 -8.58 -20.18 -2.16
N LYS A 80 -9.46 -20.40 -3.14
CA LYS A 80 -9.12 -20.76 -4.53
C LYS A 80 -8.73 -19.58 -5.44
N PHE A 81 -8.27 -18.46 -4.87
CA PHE A 81 -7.49 -17.46 -5.63
C PHE A 81 -6.01 -17.87 -5.78
N LEU A 82 -5.67 -19.04 -5.27
CA LEU A 82 -4.50 -19.81 -5.63
C LEU A 82 -4.71 -20.42 -7.03
N PRO A 83 -3.79 -20.22 -8.00
CA PRO A 83 -3.75 -20.97 -9.24
C PRO A 83 -3.52 -22.43 -8.88
N ASP A 84 -4.56 -23.25 -9.01
CA ASP A 84 -4.61 -24.67 -8.68
C ASP A 84 -4.31 -25.06 -7.22
N GLN A 85 -5.21 -25.84 -6.61
CA GLN A 85 -4.94 -26.49 -5.31
C GLN A 85 -3.79 -27.51 -5.39
N ASP A 86 -3.46 -27.98 -6.59
CA ASP A 86 -2.30 -28.85 -6.86
C ASP A 86 -0.98 -28.06 -6.94
N ARG A 87 -1.01 -26.71 -7.01
CA ARG A 87 0.17 -25.83 -7.09
C ARG A 87 0.02 -24.53 -6.26
N PRO A 88 -0.09 -24.62 -4.92
CA PRO A 88 -0.29 -23.46 -4.03
C PRO A 88 0.85 -22.42 -4.02
N ASN A 89 1.93 -22.64 -4.78
CA ASN A 89 3.07 -21.75 -4.92
C ASN A 89 2.99 -20.81 -6.14
N GLU A 90 2.02 -20.99 -7.04
CA GLU A 90 1.73 -20.00 -8.07
C GLU A 90 0.97 -18.83 -7.40
N GLY A 91 1.44 -17.59 -7.50
CA GLY A 91 0.72 -16.42 -6.97
C GLY A 91 0.81 -16.17 -5.45
N VAL A 92 1.01 -17.18 -4.61
CA VAL A 92 1.13 -17.05 -3.12
C VAL A 92 2.38 -17.75 -2.60
N PHE A 93 2.86 -17.33 -1.43
CA PHE A 93 3.98 -17.98 -0.73
C PHE A 93 3.43 -19.03 0.23
N SER A 94 3.69 -20.31 -0.06
CA SER A 94 3.18 -21.43 0.72
C SER A 94 4.29 -22.38 1.13
N PHE A 95 4.11 -23.08 2.24
CA PHE A 95 5.02 -24.09 2.79
C PHE A 95 4.22 -25.13 3.58
N GLN A 96 4.79 -26.32 3.75
CA GLN A 96 4.20 -27.36 4.59
C GLN A 96 4.75 -27.28 6.01
N ASP A 97 3.88 -27.49 6.99
CA ASP A 97 4.25 -27.68 8.38
C ASP A 97 4.59 -29.16 8.68
N ASP A 98 5.09 -29.46 9.88
CA ASP A 98 5.51 -30.80 10.31
C ASP A 98 4.35 -31.83 10.29
N ASP A 99 3.10 -31.37 10.35
CA ASP A 99 1.88 -32.19 10.26
C ASP A 99 1.35 -32.35 8.82
N GLU A 100 2.18 -31.99 7.83
CA GLU A 100 1.89 -32.02 6.39
C GLU A 100 0.79 -31.04 5.93
N GLN A 101 0.28 -30.18 6.82
CA GLN A 101 -0.68 -29.14 6.44
C GLN A 101 -0.02 -28.01 5.67
N TRP A 102 -0.74 -27.49 4.67
CA TRP A 102 -0.28 -26.34 3.90
C TRP A 102 -0.62 -25.04 4.61
N LEU A 103 0.42 -24.24 4.82
CA LEU A 103 0.36 -22.89 5.34
C LEU A 103 0.74 -21.90 4.24
N SER A 104 0.10 -20.75 4.24
CA SER A 104 0.36 -19.69 3.27
C SER A 104 0.48 -18.34 3.96
N LEU A 105 1.38 -17.49 3.46
CA LEU A 105 1.32 -16.07 3.76
C LEU A 105 0.07 -15.48 3.11
N ARG A 106 -0.69 -14.69 3.87
CA ARG A 106 -1.90 -14.01 3.35
C ARG A 106 -1.57 -13.13 2.15
N TYR A 107 -2.36 -13.26 1.08
CA TYR A 107 -2.18 -12.50 -0.17
C TYR A 107 -3.05 -11.22 -0.24
N ASP A 108 -4.03 -11.13 0.66
CA ASP A 108 -4.89 -9.99 0.94
C ASP A 108 -5.24 -9.94 2.45
N LEU A 109 -6.13 -9.02 2.83
CA LEU A 109 -6.73 -9.00 4.16
C LEU A 109 -8.18 -9.51 4.17
N THR A 110 -8.88 -9.53 3.03
CA THR A 110 -10.28 -9.97 2.91
C THR A 110 -10.47 -11.45 3.24
N ALA A 111 -9.64 -12.37 2.72
CA ALA A 111 -9.80 -13.79 2.99
C ALA A 111 -9.56 -14.14 4.48
N PRO A 112 -8.54 -13.60 5.16
CA PRO A 112 -8.43 -13.71 6.62
C PRO A 112 -9.62 -13.12 7.39
N LEU A 113 -10.30 -12.08 6.87
CA LEU A 113 -11.54 -11.59 7.50
C LEU A 113 -12.63 -12.64 7.47
N ALA A 114 -12.82 -13.24 6.30
CA ALA A 114 -13.92 -14.16 6.08
C ALA A 114 -13.81 -15.34 7.06
N ARG A 115 -12.60 -15.84 7.24
CA ARG A 115 -12.27 -16.84 8.25
C ARG A 115 -12.51 -16.33 9.68
N PHE A 116 -12.01 -15.14 10.02
CA PHE A 116 -12.17 -14.55 11.36
C PHE A 116 -13.65 -14.36 11.73
N VAL A 117 -14.42 -13.76 10.84
CA VAL A 117 -15.85 -13.53 11.04
C VAL A 117 -16.60 -14.84 11.10
N ALA A 118 -16.25 -15.85 10.30
CA ALA A 118 -16.90 -17.15 10.39
C ALA A 118 -16.64 -17.86 11.72
N GLU A 119 -15.39 -17.81 12.22
CA GLU A 119 -15.02 -18.40 13.51
C GLU A 119 -15.73 -17.72 14.70
N HIS A 120 -15.89 -16.40 14.64
CA HIS A 120 -16.48 -15.60 15.71
C HIS A 120 -17.90 -15.13 15.40
N PHE A 121 -18.57 -15.77 14.42
CA PHE A 121 -19.76 -15.21 13.81
C PHE A 121 -20.81 -14.88 14.85
N ASP A 122 -21.11 -15.81 15.77
CA ASP A 122 -22.18 -15.64 16.75
C ASP A 122 -21.88 -14.56 17.81
N SER A 123 -20.61 -14.33 18.15
CA SER A 123 -20.22 -13.38 19.21
C SER A 123 -20.04 -11.95 18.72
N LEU A 124 -19.79 -11.74 17.43
CA LEU A 124 -19.62 -10.39 16.87
C LEU A 124 -20.95 -9.61 16.81
N PRO A 125 -20.97 -8.29 17.00
CA PRO A 125 -22.15 -7.47 16.73
C PRO A 125 -22.46 -7.47 15.22
N LYS A 126 -23.74 -7.29 14.84
CA LYS A 126 -24.15 -7.15 13.43
C LYS A 126 -24.91 -5.83 13.25
N PRO A 127 -24.57 -5.04 12.21
CA PRO A 127 -23.45 -5.25 11.30
C PRO A 127 -22.09 -5.12 12.01
N TYR A 128 -21.14 -5.98 11.62
CA TYR A 128 -19.77 -5.94 12.12
C TYR A 128 -18.95 -5.02 11.23
N LYS A 129 -18.39 -3.96 11.81
CA LYS A 129 -17.57 -2.97 11.10
C LYS A 129 -16.15 -3.05 11.61
N SER A 130 -15.21 -3.41 10.74
CA SER A 130 -13.80 -3.51 11.16
C SER A 130 -12.82 -3.06 10.10
N TYR A 131 -11.67 -2.57 10.53
CA TYR A 131 -10.56 -2.20 9.68
C TYR A 131 -9.28 -2.92 10.06
N ARG A 132 -8.34 -2.98 9.11
CA ARG A 132 -7.01 -3.58 9.29
C ARG A 132 -5.98 -2.91 8.41
N ALA A 133 -4.81 -2.66 8.97
CA ALA A 133 -3.61 -2.27 8.23
C ALA A 133 -2.56 -3.36 8.38
N GLY A 134 -2.11 -3.94 7.26
CA GLY A 134 -1.28 -5.13 7.34
C GLY A 134 -0.44 -5.40 6.09
N TRP A 135 0.70 -6.06 6.29
CA TRP A 135 1.48 -6.60 5.18
C TRP A 135 0.78 -7.80 4.56
N VAL A 136 0.80 -7.84 3.23
CA VAL A 136 0.33 -8.95 2.41
C VAL A 136 1.40 -9.34 1.41
N PHE A 137 1.34 -10.60 0.95
CA PHE A 137 2.41 -11.22 0.19
C PHE A 137 1.87 -11.89 -1.07
N ARG A 138 2.43 -11.51 -2.21
CA ARG A 138 2.04 -12.09 -3.51
C ARG A 138 3.29 -12.61 -4.22
N ASN A 139 3.31 -13.89 -4.55
CA ASN A 139 4.40 -14.52 -5.30
C ASN A 139 4.28 -14.26 -6.81
N GLU A 140 4.14 -12.99 -7.16
CA GLU A 140 4.00 -12.54 -8.54
C GLU A 140 5.33 -12.05 -9.10
N LYS A 141 5.39 -11.80 -10.42
CA LYS A 141 6.54 -11.16 -11.06
C LYS A 141 6.62 -9.69 -10.58
N PRO A 142 7.69 -9.28 -9.86
CA PRO A 142 7.83 -7.91 -9.40
C PRO A 142 8.15 -6.97 -10.57
N GLY A 143 7.80 -5.70 -10.41
CA GLY A 143 8.00 -4.65 -11.40
C GLY A 143 8.01 -3.26 -10.75
N PRO A 144 8.13 -2.17 -11.53
CA PRO A 144 8.06 -0.81 -11.00
C PRO A 144 6.77 -0.60 -10.19
N GLY A 145 6.90 -0.31 -8.89
CA GLY A 145 5.78 -0.15 -7.96
C GLY A 145 5.02 -1.44 -7.60
N ARG A 146 5.41 -2.60 -8.13
CA ARG A 146 4.81 -3.92 -7.84
C ARG A 146 5.79 -4.76 -7.02
N PHE A 147 5.56 -4.80 -5.72
CA PHE A 147 6.37 -5.54 -4.74
C PHE A 147 5.72 -6.90 -4.43
N ARG A 148 6.53 -7.83 -3.91
CA ARG A 148 6.05 -9.13 -3.40
C ARG A 148 5.58 -9.05 -1.96
N GLN A 149 5.96 -7.99 -1.25
CA GLN A 149 5.44 -7.59 0.05
C GLN A 149 5.00 -6.12 -0.05
N PHE A 150 3.74 -5.85 0.27
CA PHE A 150 3.20 -4.50 0.34
C PHE A 150 2.11 -4.42 1.39
N MET A 151 1.77 -3.20 1.81
CA MET A 151 0.77 -2.99 2.85
C MET A 151 -0.57 -2.64 2.21
N GLN A 152 -1.62 -3.23 2.75
CA GLN A 152 -3.00 -2.84 2.49
C GLN A 152 -3.60 -2.23 3.75
N PHE A 153 -4.62 -1.39 3.54
CA PHE A 153 -5.45 -0.86 4.61
C PHE A 153 -6.91 -1.07 4.19
N ASP A 154 -7.57 -2.04 4.81
CA ASP A 154 -8.91 -2.47 4.44
C ASP A 154 -9.90 -2.06 5.53
N ALA A 155 -11.12 -1.72 5.13
CA ALA A 155 -12.27 -1.50 5.98
C ALA A 155 -13.49 -2.20 5.39
N ASP A 156 -14.17 -3.00 6.20
CA ASP A 156 -15.22 -3.91 5.76
C ASP A 156 -16.41 -3.90 6.72
N ILE A 157 -17.62 -3.95 6.15
CA ILE A 157 -18.90 -4.10 6.84
C ILE A 157 -19.44 -5.48 6.52
N VAL A 158 -19.69 -6.30 7.54
CA VAL A 158 -20.20 -7.68 7.39
C VAL A 158 -21.53 -7.82 8.13
N GLY A 159 -22.48 -8.57 7.54
CA GLY A 159 -23.84 -8.73 8.04
C GLY A 159 -24.81 -7.61 7.62
N ALA A 160 -24.48 -6.82 6.59
CA ALA A 160 -25.33 -5.76 6.06
C ALA A 160 -25.64 -5.98 4.57
N ALA A 161 -26.88 -6.35 4.25
CA ALA A 161 -27.30 -6.62 2.87
C ALA A 161 -27.65 -5.36 2.05
N SER A 162 -28.04 -4.27 2.71
CA SER A 162 -28.48 -3.04 2.02
C SER A 162 -27.32 -2.31 1.38
N VAL A 163 -27.58 -1.68 0.22
CA VAL A 163 -26.66 -0.76 -0.46
C VAL A 163 -26.36 0.53 0.31
N THR A 164 -27.03 0.74 1.45
CA THR A 164 -26.62 1.77 2.42
C THR A 164 -25.20 1.54 2.91
N ALA A 165 -24.80 0.29 3.16
CA ALA A 165 -23.42 -0.04 3.54
C ALA A 165 -22.43 0.26 2.42
N ASP A 166 -22.81 0.01 1.16
CA ASP A 166 -22.01 0.28 -0.03
C ASP A 166 -21.79 1.78 -0.25
N ALA A 167 -22.83 2.59 -0.05
CA ALA A 167 -22.75 4.05 -0.10
C ALA A 167 -21.85 4.60 1.02
N GLU A 168 -22.01 4.11 2.25
CA GLU A 168 -21.22 4.55 3.41
C GLU A 168 -19.72 4.25 3.24
N VAL A 169 -19.37 3.08 2.67
CA VAL A 169 -17.98 2.73 2.33
C VAL A 169 -17.39 3.72 1.31
N CYS A 170 -18.18 4.16 0.32
CA CYS A 170 -17.74 5.17 -0.65
C CYS A 170 -17.55 6.56 -0.01
N MET A 171 -18.45 6.96 0.89
CA MET A 171 -18.34 8.21 1.65
C MET A 171 -17.08 8.22 2.52
N MET A 172 -16.84 7.12 3.24
CA MET A 172 -15.63 6.92 4.05
C MET A 172 -14.36 6.98 3.21
N ALA A 173 -14.35 6.33 2.04
CA ALA A 173 -13.22 6.38 1.12
C ALA A 173 -12.94 7.81 0.63
N ALA A 174 -13.97 8.58 0.28
CA ALA A 174 -13.83 9.99 -0.12
C ALA A 174 -13.27 10.86 1.02
N ASP A 175 -13.88 10.80 2.20
CA ASP A 175 -13.42 11.59 3.36
C ASP A 175 -11.99 11.22 3.79
N THR A 176 -11.60 9.96 3.63
CA THR A 176 -10.23 9.51 3.89
C THR A 176 -9.24 10.20 2.94
N LEU A 177 -9.57 10.28 1.65
CA LEU A 177 -8.70 10.95 0.67
C LEU A 177 -8.67 12.47 0.89
N ASP A 178 -9.78 13.09 1.27
CA ASP A 178 -9.82 14.51 1.67
C ASP A 178 -8.93 14.78 2.89
N ALA A 179 -9.04 13.95 3.94
CA ALA A 179 -8.24 14.04 5.15
C ALA A 179 -6.72 13.87 4.88
N LEU A 180 -6.38 13.15 3.82
CA LEU A 180 -5.00 12.99 3.33
C LEU A 180 -4.51 14.15 2.45
N GLY A 181 -5.33 15.18 2.22
CA GLY A 181 -4.98 16.35 1.42
C GLY A 181 -5.15 16.16 -0.08
N LEU A 182 -6.02 15.25 -0.50
CA LEU A 182 -6.35 15.00 -1.91
C LEU A 182 -7.69 15.60 -2.34
N ALA A 183 -8.31 16.46 -1.54
CA ALA A 183 -9.54 17.16 -1.93
C ALA A 183 -9.42 17.80 -3.34
N GLY A 184 -10.37 17.48 -4.20
CA GLY A 184 -10.41 17.91 -5.62
C GLY A 184 -9.39 17.22 -6.53
N LYS A 185 -8.71 16.15 -6.08
CA LYS A 185 -7.64 15.44 -6.81
C LYS A 185 -7.89 13.95 -6.99
N TYR A 186 -9.10 13.49 -6.70
CA TYR A 186 -9.52 12.10 -6.91
C TYR A 186 -11.00 12.05 -7.30
N VAL A 187 -11.43 10.85 -7.65
CA VAL A 187 -12.83 10.45 -7.77
C VAL A 187 -13.00 9.02 -7.27
N ILE A 188 -14.03 8.77 -6.46
CA ILE A 188 -14.52 7.42 -6.15
C ILE A 188 -15.55 7.05 -7.22
N LYS A 189 -15.26 6.04 -8.01
CA LYS A 189 -16.14 5.52 -9.05
C LYS A 189 -16.88 4.30 -8.54
N ILE A 190 -18.18 4.24 -8.79
CA ILE A 190 -19.07 3.15 -8.39
C ILE A 190 -19.67 2.52 -9.66
N ASN A 191 -19.68 1.20 -9.71
CA ASN A 191 -20.51 0.44 -10.65
C ASN A 191 -21.13 -0.75 -9.92
N ASN A 192 -21.79 -1.65 -10.63
CA ASN A 192 -22.40 -2.84 -10.04
C ASN A 192 -22.19 -4.07 -10.94
N ARG A 193 -21.82 -5.20 -10.34
CA ARG A 193 -21.64 -6.47 -11.05
C ARG A 193 -22.91 -6.88 -11.81
N LYS A 194 -24.09 -6.70 -11.21
CA LYS A 194 -25.39 -7.08 -11.79
C LYS A 194 -25.69 -6.33 -13.08
N VAL A 195 -25.22 -5.09 -13.20
CA VAL A 195 -25.30 -4.30 -14.43
C VAL A 195 -24.48 -4.96 -15.54
N LEU A 196 -23.25 -5.38 -15.24
CA LEU A 196 -22.36 -6.01 -16.20
C LEU A 196 -22.87 -7.38 -16.63
N ASP A 197 -23.35 -8.20 -15.68
CA ASP A 197 -24.00 -9.47 -15.98
C ASP A 197 -25.26 -9.27 -16.83
N GLY A 198 -26.03 -8.22 -16.53
CA GLY A 198 -27.17 -7.81 -17.34
C GLY A 198 -26.81 -7.49 -18.79
N VAL A 199 -25.64 -6.88 -19.08
CA VAL A 199 -25.16 -6.72 -20.47
C VAL A 199 -24.87 -8.06 -21.12
N MET A 200 -24.17 -8.95 -20.40
CA MET A 200 -23.78 -10.25 -20.94
C MET A 200 -25.00 -11.08 -21.31
N GLU A 201 -26.04 -11.05 -20.47
CA GLU A 201 -27.34 -11.65 -20.75
C GLU A 201 -28.00 -11.01 -21.98
N ALA A 202 -28.03 -9.68 -22.08
CA ALA A 202 -28.69 -8.95 -23.17
C ALA A 202 -28.06 -9.24 -24.54
N ILE A 203 -26.73 -9.37 -24.61
CA ILE A 203 -26.01 -9.69 -25.85
C ILE A 203 -25.96 -11.20 -26.14
N GLY A 204 -26.67 -12.02 -25.38
CA GLY A 204 -26.80 -13.46 -25.60
C GLY A 204 -25.58 -14.29 -25.19
N ILE A 205 -24.70 -13.77 -24.33
CA ILE A 205 -23.55 -14.50 -23.79
C ILE A 205 -23.65 -14.74 -22.28
N GLY A 206 -24.88 -14.78 -21.75
CA GLY A 206 -25.14 -15.22 -20.38
C GLY A 206 -24.77 -16.70 -20.16
N GLY A 207 -24.82 -17.14 -18.90
CA GLY A 207 -24.59 -18.53 -18.51
C GLY A 207 -23.13 -18.95 -18.37
N GLU A 208 -22.92 -20.17 -17.87
CA GLU A 208 -21.59 -20.72 -17.57
C GLU A 208 -20.79 -21.07 -18.84
N ASP A 209 -21.45 -21.58 -19.88
CA ASP A 209 -20.82 -21.97 -21.14
C ASP A 209 -20.11 -20.81 -21.87
N ASN A 210 -20.48 -19.57 -21.55
CA ASN A 210 -19.90 -18.35 -22.12
C ASN A 210 -18.84 -17.70 -21.23
N ALA A 211 -18.40 -18.33 -20.13
CA ALA A 211 -17.47 -17.72 -19.17
C ALA A 211 -16.22 -17.11 -19.82
N GLY A 212 -15.58 -17.82 -20.76
CA GLY A 212 -14.40 -17.32 -21.48
C GLY A 212 -14.70 -16.11 -22.37
N ARG A 213 -15.85 -16.09 -23.05
CA ARG A 213 -16.28 -14.96 -23.89
C ARG A 213 -16.65 -13.75 -23.05
N ARG A 214 -17.40 -13.93 -21.95
CA ARG A 214 -17.71 -12.88 -20.96
C ARG A 214 -16.43 -12.23 -20.43
N LEU A 215 -15.44 -13.04 -20.05
CA LEU A 215 -14.14 -12.53 -19.59
C LEU A 215 -13.42 -11.73 -20.67
N THR A 216 -13.55 -12.13 -21.94
CA THR A 216 -12.95 -11.41 -23.08
C THR A 216 -13.63 -10.05 -23.28
N VAL A 217 -14.96 -9.98 -23.15
CA VAL A 217 -15.73 -8.72 -23.19
C VAL A 217 -15.33 -7.80 -22.04
N LEU A 218 -15.31 -8.28 -20.79
CA LEU A 218 -14.90 -7.48 -19.62
C LEU A 218 -13.46 -6.96 -19.78
N ARG A 219 -12.54 -7.77 -20.30
CA ARG A 219 -11.16 -7.34 -20.62
C ARG A 219 -11.08 -6.34 -21.76
N ALA A 220 -12.02 -6.35 -22.70
CA ALA A 220 -12.12 -5.35 -23.74
C ALA A 220 -12.61 -4.02 -23.13
N MET A 221 -13.67 -4.06 -22.32
CA MET A 221 -14.22 -2.91 -21.59
C MET A 221 -13.14 -2.23 -20.73
N ASP A 222 -12.33 -3.00 -20.00
CA ASP A 222 -11.26 -2.49 -19.13
C ASP A 222 -10.18 -1.68 -19.87
N LYS A 223 -10.08 -1.86 -21.18
CA LYS A 223 -9.08 -1.20 -22.01
C LYS A 223 -9.57 0.13 -22.57
N LEU A 224 -10.78 0.60 -22.23
CA LEU A 224 -11.36 1.84 -22.75
C LEU A 224 -10.39 3.02 -22.67
N ASP A 225 -9.78 3.25 -21.51
CA ASP A 225 -8.82 4.35 -21.29
C ASP A 225 -7.51 4.23 -22.09
N LYS A 226 -7.20 3.03 -22.58
CA LYS A 226 -5.94 2.71 -23.27
C LYS A 226 -6.10 2.66 -24.78
N VAL A 227 -7.19 2.08 -25.28
CA VAL A 227 -7.39 1.84 -26.72
C VAL A 227 -8.53 2.66 -27.33
N GLY A 228 -9.30 3.38 -26.50
CA GLY A 228 -10.45 4.17 -26.94
C GLY A 228 -11.63 3.32 -27.39
N VAL A 229 -12.74 3.99 -27.72
CA VAL A 229 -14.00 3.35 -28.13
C VAL A 229 -13.80 2.43 -29.35
N ASP A 230 -13.08 2.88 -30.36
CA ASP A 230 -12.82 2.08 -31.58
C ASP A 230 -11.97 0.84 -31.27
N GLY A 231 -10.95 0.98 -30.43
CA GLY A 231 -10.14 -0.16 -30.01
C GLY A 231 -10.92 -1.17 -29.17
N VAL A 232 -11.86 -0.70 -28.35
CA VAL A 232 -12.79 -1.58 -27.62
C VAL A 232 -13.73 -2.27 -28.61
N ARG A 233 -14.30 -1.55 -29.58
CA ARG A 233 -15.16 -2.12 -30.63
C ARG A 233 -14.45 -3.25 -31.39
N ASP A 234 -13.19 -3.06 -31.78
CA ASP A 234 -12.38 -4.09 -32.44
C ASP A 234 -12.21 -5.34 -31.56
N LEU A 235 -11.93 -5.14 -30.26
CA LEU A 235 -11.76 -6.22 -29.29
C LEU A 235 -13.07 -6.94 -28.94
N LEU A 236 -14.22 -6.27 -29.04
CA LEU A 236 -15.53 -6.90 -28.93
C LEU A 236 -15.84 -7.76 -30.16
N GLY A 237 -15.40 -7.31 -31.34
CA GLY A 237 -15.50 -8.05 -32.60
C GLY A 237 -14.42 -9.12 -32.75
N LYS A 238 -13.74 -9.13 -33.91
CA LYS A 238 -12.76 -10.17 -34.28
C LYS A 238 -11.44 -10.07 -33.51
N GLY A 239 -11.11 -8.90 -32.99
CA GLY A 239 -9.81 -8.61 -32.37
C GLY A 239 -9.09 -7.44 -33.01
N ARG A 240 -7.95 -7.09 -32.43
CA ARG A 240 -7.18 -5.88 -32.75
C ARG A 240 -5.70 -6.22 -32.91
N MET A 241 -5.05 -5.64 -33.92
CA MET A 241 -3.59 -5.63 -34.02
C MET A 241 -3.03 -4.38 -33.34
N ASP A 242 -2.06 -4.54 -32.44
CA ASP A 242 -1.43 -3.41 -31.77
C ASP A 242 -0.26 -2.82 -32.59
N PRO A 243 0.28 -1.63 -32.20
CA PRO A 243 1.38 -1.01 -32.94
C PRO A 243 2.66 -1.83 -33.00
N SER A 244 2.84 -2.83 -32.13
CA SER A 244 3.97 -3.79 -32.18
C SER A 244 3.76 -4.91 -33.18
N GLY A 245 2.54 -5.05 -33.75
CA GLY A 245 2.18 -6.14 -34.65
C GLY A 245 1.59 -7.35 -33.93
N ASP A 246 1.38 -7.28 -32.61
CA ASP A 246 0.77 -8.38 -31.86
C ASP A 246 -0.75 -8.35 -32.03
N PHE A 247 -1.31 -9.45 -32.52
CA PHE A 247 -2.76 -9.61 -32.68
C PHE A 247 -3.40 -10.14 -31.40
N THR A 248 -4.36 -9.38 -30.86
CA THR A 248 -5.21 -9.81 -29.75
C THR A 248 -6.57 -10.25 -30.29
N ARG A 249 -6.91 -11.52 -30.12
CA ARG A 249 -8.24 -12.06 -30.49
C ARG A 249 -9.35 -11.40 -29.66
N GLY A 250 -10.46 -11.07 -30.31
CA GLY A 250 -11.63 -10.45 -29.68
C GLY A 250 -12.67 -11.45 -29.17
N ALA A 251 -13.80 -10.93 -28.69
CA ALA A 251 -14.91 -11.71 -28.13
C ALA A 251 -15.87 -12.32 -29.19
N GLU A 252 -15.66 -11.97 -30.46
CA GLU A 252 -16.46 -12.43 -31.61
C GLU A 252 -17.95 -12.10 -31.45
N LEU A 253 -18.25 -10.89 -30.98
CA LEU A 253 -19.61 -10.36 -30.93
C LEU A 253 -20.07 -9.86 -32.31
N THR A 254 -21.39 -9.84 -32.53
CA THR A 254 -21.98 -9.15 -33.68
C THR A 254 -21.84 -7.63 -33.51
N PRO A 255 -21.90 -6.84 -34.59
CA PRO A 255 -21.88 -5.38 -34.49
C PRO A 255 -22.94 -4.82 -33.53
N GLU A 256 -24.15 -5.39 -33.55
CA GLU A 256 -25.26 -4.95 -32.70
C GLU A 256 -25.00 -5.25 -31.22
N ALA A 257 -24.45 -6.43 -30.91
CA ALA A 257 -24.03 -6.78 -29.56
C ALA A 257 -22.88 -5.89 -29.07
N ALA A 258 -21.92 -5.55 -29.94
CA ALA A 258 -20.84 -4.63 -29.60
C ALA A 258 -21.38 -3.21 -29.33
N ASP A 259 -22.34 -2.74 -30.13
CA ASP A 259 -23.01 -1.45 -29.92
C ASP A 259 -23.73 -1.38 -28.58
N GLN A 260 -24.38 -2.47 -28.15
CA GLN A 260 -25.01 -2.54 -26.83
C GLN A 260 -23.99 -2.42 -25.69
N VAL A 261 -22.85 -3.12 -25.78
CA VAL A 261 -21.76 -2.99 -24.78
C VAL A 261 -21.21 -1.56 -24.74
N LEU A 262 -21.02 -0.94 -25.90
CA LEU A 262 -20.48 0.43 -26.00
C LEU A 262 -21.48 1.48 -25.50
N ALA A 263 -22.78 1.29 -25.74
CA ALA A 263 -23.82 2.17 -25.20
C ALA A 263 -23.79 2.21 -23.67
N VAL A 264 -23.53 1.06 -23.05
CA VAL A 264 -23.36 0.93 -21.60
C VAL A 264 -22.12 1.66 -21.11
N LEU A 265 -20.97 1.42 -21.74
CA LEU A 265 -19.72 2.10 -21.39
C LEU A 265 -19.81 3.62 -21.53
N GLY A 266 -20.62 4.09 -22.49
CA GLY A 266 -20.88 5.50 -22.75
C GLY A 266 -22.05 6.09 -21.95
N ALA A 267 -22.65 5.35 -21.00
CA ALA A 267 -23.87 5.79 -20.33
C ALA A 267 -23.66 6.86 -19.24
N ARG A 268 -22.41 7.25 -19.00
CA ARG A 268 -22.07 8.30 -18.02
C ARG A 268 -22.64 9.65 -18.44
N GLU A 269 -23.27 10.33 -17.49
CA GLU A 269 -23.85 11.67 -17.62
C GLU A 269 -23.26 12.61 -16.55
N ASP A 270 -23.73 13.86 -16.53
CA ASP A 270 -23.25 14.89 -15.59
C ASP A 270 -23.62 14.64 -14.12
N SER A 271 -24.60 13.76 -13.85
CA SER A 271 -25.01 13.40 -12.48
C SER A 271 -25.19 11.90 -12.33
N ASN A 272 -25.09 11.42 -11.09
CA ASN A 272 -25.32 10.02 -10.74
C ASN A 272 -26.74 9.57 -11.13
N ALA A 273 -27.76 10.39 -10.84
CA ALA A 273 -29.15 10.08 -11.19
C ALA A 273 -29.36 10.00 -12.72
N ALA A 274 -28.79 10.94 -13.49
CA ALA A 274 -28.87 10.91 -14.95
C ALA A 274 -28.11 9.70 -15.53
N THR A 275 -26.94 9.39 -14.98
CA THR A 275 -26.14 8.22 -15.39
C THR A 275 -26.95 6.94 -15.18
N VAL A 276 -27.55 6.76 -14.00
CA VAL A 276 -28.38 5.58 -13.72
C VAL A 276 -29.62 5.52 -14.61
N ALA A 277 -30.28 6.65 -14.88
CA ALA A 277 -31.41 6.69 -15.81
C ALA A 277 -30.98 6.31 -17.25
N ASN A 278 -29.81 6.78 -17.69
CA ASN A 278 -29.28 6.46 -19.00
C ASN A 278 -28.90 4.98 -19.12
N MET A 279 -28.21 4.47 -18.10
CA MET A 279 -27.97 3.05 -17.91
C MET A 279 -29.28 2.27 -18.00
N ALA A 280 -30.28 2.56 -17.17
CA ALA A 280 -31.54 1.81 -17.14
C ALA A 280 -32.24 1.71 -18.51
N ARG A 281 -32.10 2.74 -19.37
CA ARG A 281 -32.57 2.69 -20.76
C ARG A 281 -31.76 1.71 -21.62
N ALA A 282 -30.43 1.69 -21.47
CA ALA A 282 -29.55 0.73 -22.13
C ALA A 282 -29.73 -0.73 -21.63
N PHE A 283 -30.15 -0.93 -20.37
CA PHE A 283 -30.29 -2.23 -19.69
C PHE A 283 -31.72 -2.79 -19.58
N ALA A 284 -32.72 -2.15 -20.19
CA ALA A 284 -34.13 -2.49 -19.96
C ALA A 284 -34.50 -3.97 -20.25
N GLY A 285 -33.66 -4.68 -21.00
CA GLY A 285 -33.89 -6.06 -21.45
C GLY A 285 -33.75 -7.16 -20.41
N THR A 286 -33.02 -6.98 -19.29
CA THR A 286 -32.69 -8.10 -18.37
C THR A 286 -33.08 -7.83 -16.92
N ALA A 287 -33.48 -8.87 -16.18
CA ALA A 287 -33.89 -8.75 -14.78
C ALA A 287 -32.71 -8.35 -13.88
N THR A 288 -31.56 -9.02 -14.06
CA THR A 288 -30.31 -8.76 -13.35
C THR A 288 -29.82 -7.32 -13.56
N GLY A 289 -29.86 -6.83 -14.81
CA GLY A 289 -29.47 -5.45 -15.13
C GLY A 289 -30.36 -4.40 -14.47
N ARG A 290 -31.68 -4.63 -14.43
CA ARG A 290 -32.63 -3.73 -13.75
C ARG A 290 -32.41 -3.69 -12.24
N GLU A 291 -32.12 -4.82 -11.61
CA GLU A 291 -31.78 -4.89 -10.19
C GLU A 291 -30.51 -4.08 -9.89
N GLY A 292 -29.44 -4.27 -10.67
CA GLY A 292 -28.21 -3.50 -10.52
C GLY A 292 -28.41 -1.99 -10.71
N CYS A 293 -29.26 -1.58 -11.66
CA CYS A 293 -29.59 -0.16 -11.85
C CYS A 293 -30.43 0.40 -10.68
N ALA A 294 -31.34 -0.39 -10.10
CA ALA A 294 -32.12 0.02 -8.94
C ALA A 294 -31.23 0.22 -7.70
N GLU A 295 -30.30 -0.69 -7.45
CA GLU A 295 -29.29 -0.57 -6.40
C GLU A 295 -28.42 0.69 -6.58
N LEU A 296 -27.97 0.96 -7.82
CA LEU A 296 -27.23 2.18 -8.13
C LEU A 296 -28.08 3.45 -7.96
N ALA A 297 -29.37 3.40 -8.26
CA ALA A 297 -30.29 4.52 -8.04
C ALA A 297 -30.44 4.84 -6.54
N GLU A 298 -30.55 3.81 -5.70
CA GLU A 298 -30.61 3.95 -4.25
C GLU A 298 -29.30 4.55 -3.71
N ILE A 299 -28.13 4.06 -4.16
CA ILE A 299 -26.83 4.64 -3.83
C ILE A 299 -26.76 6.12 -4.24
N ALA A 300 -27.19 6.47 -5.46
CA ALA A 300 -27.21 7.86 -5.92
C ALA A 300 -28.05 8.77 -5.02
N GLY A 301 -29.22 8.27 -4.59
CA GLY A 301 -30.10 9.00 -3.66
C GLY A 301 -29.46 9.22 -2.29
N LEU A 302 -28.81 8.19 -1.74
CA LEU A 302 -28.09 8.27 -0.46
C LEU A 302 -26.92 9.25 -0.53
N LEU A 303 -26.12 9.22 -1.60
CA LEU A 303 -24.99 10.12 -1.80
C LEU A 303 -25.44 11.58 -1.89
N SER A 304 -26.48 11.87 -2.68
CA SER A 304 -27.01 13.24 -2.79
C SER A 304 -27.58 13.73 -1.45
N ALA A 305 -28.35 12.89 -0.75
CA ALA A 305 -28.89 13.24 0.57
C ALA A 305 -27.80 13.51 1.62
N ALA A 306 -26.64 12.86 1.51
CA ALA A 306 -25.49 13.04 2.39
C ALA A 306 -24.51 14.15 1.94
N GLY A 307 -24.72 14.80 0.79
CA GLY A 307 -23.84 15.85 0.27
C GLY A 307 -22.57 15.35 -0.42
N TYR A 308 -22.64 14.18 -1.08
CA TYR A 308 -21.55 13.60 -1.89
C TYR A 308 -21.85 13.66 -3.40
N ASP A 309 -22.74 14.57 -3.83
CA ASP A 309 -23.06 14.84 -5.23
C ASP A 309 -22.23 15.97 -5.85
N ASP A 310 -21.16 16.40 -5.18
CA ASP A 310 -20.16 17.37 -5.64
C ASP A 310 -19.17 16.81 -6.70
N GLY A 311 -19.37 15.56 -7.12
CA GLY A 311 -18.57 14.87 -8.13
C GLY A 311 -17.36 14.11 -7.58
N ARG A 312 -17.12 14.09 -6.26
CA ARG A 312 -16.05 13.24 -5.68
C ARG A 312 -16.43 11.78 -5.55
N VAL A 313 -17.73 11.46 -5.57
CA VAL A 313 -18.27 10.10 -5.66
C VAL A 313 -19.24 10.02 -6.85
N ILE A 314 -18.87 9.24 -7.87
CA ILE A 314 -19.65 9.13 -9.12
C ILE A 314 -20.03 7.69 -9.43
N ILE A 315 -21.14 7.51 -10.12
CA ILE A 315 -21.49 6.26 -10.78
C ILE A 315 -20.86 6.28 -12.17
N ASP A 316 -20.05 5.27 -12.47
CA ASP A 316 -19.29 5.19 -13.72
C ASP A 316 -19.32 3.75 -14.29
N PRO A 317 -20.04 3.51 -15.40
CA PRO A 317 -20.15 2.20 -16.03
C PRO A 317 -18.82 1.60 -16.52
N SER A 318 -17.77 2.42 -16.64
CA SER A 318 -16.45 1.96 -17.08
C SER A 318 -15.70 1.13 -16.04
N VAL A 319 -16.14 1.14 -14.77
CA VAL A 319 -15.53 0.31 -13.73
C VAL A 319 -15.88 -1.15 -13.94
N VAL A 320 -14.90 -1.96 -14.36
CA VAL A 320 -15.07 -3.37 -14.71
C VAL A 320 -14.01 -4.31 -14.11
N ARG A 321 -13.13 -3.82 -13.23
CA ARG A 321 -12.06 -4.64 -12.60
C ARG A 321 -12.52 -5.31 -11.31
N GLY A 322 -11.82 -6.37 -10.93
CA GLY A 322 -11.98 -7.04 -9.62
C GLY A 322 -13.20 -7.92 -9.48
N LEU A 323 -13.97 -8.14 -10.56
CA LEU A 323 -15.32 -8.71 -10.50
C LEU A 323 -15.43 -10.22 -10.29
N GLU A 324 -14.33 -10.95 -10.13
CA GLU A 324 -14.40 -12.42 -10.05
C GLU A 324 -15.03 -12.92 -8.74
N TYR A 325 -15.02 -12.11 -7.66
CA TYR A 325 -15.69 -12.44 -6.39
C TYR A 325 -16.76 -11.45 -5.92
N TYR A 326 -16.90 -10.29 -6.58
CA TYR A 326 -17.93 -9.33 -6.20
C TYR A 326 -19.31 -9.77 -6.67
N THR A 327 -20.33 -9.60 -5.81
CA THR A 327 -21.72 -10.01 -6.01
C THR A 327 -22.66 -8.83 -6.29
N GLY A 328 -22.21 -7.59 -6.09
CA GLY A 328 -23.03 -6.39 -6.19
C GLY A 328 -22.23 -5.13 -6.55
N PRO A 329 -22.43 -3.99 -5.85
CA PRO A 329 -21.66 -2.76 -6.08
C PRO A 329 -20.14 -2.97 -6.02
N VAL A 330 -19.41 -2.22 -6.84
CA VAL A 330 -17.94 -2.23 -6.94
C VAL A 330 -17.40 -0.81 -7.00
N PHE A 331 -16.24 -0.58 -6.41
CA PHE A 331 -15.70 0.75 -6.18
C PHE A 331 -14.23 0.86 -6.60
N GLU A 332 -13.85 2.01 -7.16
CA GLU A 332 -12.45 2.37 -7.43
C GLU A 332 -12.17 3.82 -7.08
N ALA A 333 -11.08 4.09 -6.36
CA ALA A 333 -10.54 5.43 -6.18
C ALA A 333 -9.48 5.72 -7.25
N GLU A 334 -9.77 6.66 -8.15
CA GLU A 334 -8.86 7.13 -9.18
C GLU A 334 -8.35 8.53 -8.85
N LEU A 335 -7.06 8.80 -9.11
CA LEU A 335 -6.48 10.12 -8.99
C LEU A 335 -6.66 10.91 -10.29
N THR A 336 -7.06 12.18 -10.19
CA THR A 336 -7.44 13.02 -11.35
C THR A 336 -6.33 13.98 -11.80
N PHE A 337 -5.14 13.91 -11.19
CA PHE A 337 -4.01 14.75 -11.54
C PHE A 337 -2.90 13.96 -12.25
N GLU A 338 -2.21 14.64 -13.16
CA GLU A 338 -1.03 14.10 -13.81
C GLU A 338 0.22 14.32 -12.95
N VAL A 339 1.04 13.29 -12.82
CA VAL A 339 2.39 13.41 -12.25
C VAL A 339 3.39 13.10 -13.32
N LYS A 340 4.53 13.79 -13.29
CA LYS A 340 5.64 13.52 -14.20
C LYS A 340 6.72 12.75 -13.46
N ASP A 341 7.33 11.77 -14.12
CA ASP A 341 8.54 11.13 -13.61
C ASP A 341 9.73 12.08 -13.64
N GLU A 342 10.88 11.63 -13.12
CA GLU A 342 12.14 12.41 -13.12
C GLU A 342 12.59 12.86 -14.53
N LYS A 343 12.05 12.23 -15.59
CA LYS A 343 12.34 12.54 -17.00
C LYS A 343 11.23 13.39 -17.64
N GLY A 344 10.28 13.90 -16.86
CA GLY A 344 9.20 14.76 -17.33
C GLY A 344 8.05 14.01 -18.03
N ARG A 345 8.03 12.67 -18.02
CA ARG A 345 7.01 11.86 -18.69
C ARG A 345 5.79 11.68 -17.79
N PRO A 346 4.55 11.80 -18.31
CA PRO A 346 3.35 11.59 -17.50
C PRO A 346 3.29 10.15 -16.97
N VAL A 347 2.99 10.02 -15.68
CA VAL A 347 2.80 8.78 -14.94
C VAL A 347 1.35 8.76 -14.47
N ARG A 348 0.60 7.77 -14.94
CA ARG A 348 -0.72 7.44 -14.38
C ARG A 348 -0.52 6.48 -13.21
N PHE A 349 -1.00 6.86 -12.02
CA PHE A 349 -0.93 5.98 -10.84
C PHE A 349 -1.90 4.79 -10.95
N GLY A 350 -2.92 4.88 -11.80
CA GLY A 350 -4.07 3.98 -11.76
C GLY A 350 -4.84 4.18 -10.46
N SER A 351 -5.75 3.24 -10.15
CA SER A 351 -6.48 3.26 -8.89
C SER A 351 -5.54 3.13 -7.67
N VAL A 352 -5.80 3.95 -6.64
CA VAL A 352 -5.09 3.96 -5.34
C VAL A 352 -5.83 3.17 -4.26
N GLY A 353 -7.06 2.77 -4.53
CA GLY A 353 -7.89 1.94 -3.67
C GLY A 353 -9.11 1.45 -4.42
N GLY A 354 -9.73 0.40 -3.92
CA GLY A 354 -10.92 -0.18 -4.53
C GLY A 354 -11.56 -1.19 -3.62
N GLY A 355 -12.74 -1.63 -3.99
CA GLY A 355 -13.58 -2.44 -3.12
C GLY A 355 -14.87 -2.87 -3.80
N GLY A 356 -15.79 -3.39 -3.00
CA GLY A 356 -17.09 -3.83 -3.48
C GLY A 356 -17.75 -4.80 -2.51
N ARG A 357 -18.95 -5.23 -2.91
CA ARG A 357 -19.77 -6.22 -2.20
C ARG A 357 -19.42 -7.65 -2.58
N TYR A 358 -19.22 -8.52 -1.60
CA TYR A 358 -18.73 -9.90 -1.74
C TYR A 358 -19.46 -10.90 -0.82
N ASP A 359 -20.78 -11.07 -0.98
CA ASP A 359 -21.62 -11.77 0.00
C ASP A 359 -21.27 -13.27 0.21
N GLY A 360 -20.55 -13.89 -0.73
CA GLY A 360 -20.21 -15.32 -0.67
C GLY A 360 -18.93 -15.69 0.08
N LEU A 361 -18.03 -14.74 0.42
CA LEU A 361 -16.71 -15.13 0.96
C LEU A 361 -16.76 -15.76 2.36
N VAL A 362 -17.52 -15.15 3.28
CA VAL A 362 -17.75 -15.72 4.61
C VAL A 362 -18.60 -17.00 4.51
N GLY A 363 -19.52 -17.04 3.54
CA GLY A 363 -20.40 -18.19 3.32
C GLY A 363 -19.65 -19.48 2.98
N ARG A 364 -18.42 -19.40 2.47
CA ARG A 364 -17.53 -20.55 2.26
C ARG A 364 -17.25 -21.34 3.54
N PHE A 365 -17.30 -20.71 4.71
CA PHE A 365 -17.08 -21.36 6.01
C PHE A 365 -18.40 -21.73 6.72
N ARG A 366 -19.50 -21.07 6.35
CA ARG A 366 -20.78 -21.14 7.06
C ARG A 366 -21.85 -21.95 6.33
N GLY A 367 -21.72 -22.13 5.02
CA GLY A 367 -22.73 -22.77 4.17
C GLY A 367 -23.93 -21.89 3.83
N GLU A 368 -23.90 -20.60 4.21
CA GLU A 368 -24.94 -19.61 3.93
C GLU A 368 -24.29 -18.26 3.59
N ASP A 369 -24.91 -17.48 2.71
CA ASP A 369 -24.36 -16.17 2.33
C ASP A 369 -24.40 -15.21 3.54
N VAL A 370 -23.29 -14.49 3.74
CA VAL A 370 -23.18 -13.47 4.77
C VAL A 370 -22.80 -12.17 4.07
N PRO A 371 -23.75 -11.23 3.93
CA PRO A 371 -23.53 -10.03 3.15
C PRO A 371 -22.35 -9.21 3.64
N ALA A 372 -21.47 -8.81 2.73
CA ALA A 372 -20.25 -8.09 3.09
C ALA A 372 -19.85 -7.08 2.01
N THR A 373 -19.37 -5.92 2.41
CA THR A 373 -18.84 -4.90 1.49
C THR A 373 -17.68 -4.17 2.14
N GLY A 374 -16.71 -3.72 1.36
CA GLY A 374 -15.54 -3.07 1.91
C GLY A 374 -14.68 -2.37 0.87
N PHE A 375 -13.63 -1.71 1.35
CA PHE A 375 -12.71 -0.93 0.56
C PHE A 375 -11.27 -1.12 1.06
N SER A 376 -10.34 -1.27 0.13
CA SER A 376 -8.92 -1.46 0.38
C SER A 376 -8.10 -0.33 -0.23
N ILE A 377 -7.23 0.29 0.57
CA ILE A 377 -6.25 1.27 0.14
C ILE A 377 -4.90 0.59 -0.11
N GLY A 378 -4.33 0.83 -1.29
CA GLY A 378 -2.96 0.45 -1.62
C GLY A 378 -1.95 1.42 -1.02
N VAL A 379 -1.51 1.19 0.22
CA VAL A 379 -0.67 2.09 1.04
C VAL A 379 0.56 2.60 0.27
N SER A 380 1.32 1.72 -0.38
CA SER A 380 2.53 2.11 -1.12
C SER A 380 2.22 3.04 -2.30
N ARG A 381 1.11 2.81 -3.00
CA ARG A 381 0.72 3.61 -4.17
C ARG A 381 0.18 4.96 -3.74
N LEU A 382 -0.67 4.98 -2.71
CA LEU A 382 -1.19 6.21 -2.13
C LEU A 382 -0.06 7.09 -1.57
N MET A 383 0.92 6.49 -0.87
CA MET A 383 2.10 7.22 -0.39
C MET A 383 2.84 7.96 -1.52
N ALA A 384 3.09 7.26 -2.63
CA ALA A 384 3.76 7.87 -3.78
C ALA A 384 2.97 9.05 -4.37
N ALA A 385 1.63 8.93 -4.43
CA ALA A 385 0.76 10.00 -4.86
C ALA A 385 0.77 11.20 -3.91
N LEU A 386 0.69 10.96 -2.60
CA LEU A 386 0.73 12.01 -1.57
C LEU A 386 2.05 12.78 -1.59
N LEU A 387 3.18 12.09 -1.80
CA LEU A 387 4.48 12.73 -1.95
C LEU A 387 4.53 13.61 -3.22
N ALA A 388 3.96 13.13 -4.33
CA ALA A 388 3.93 13.87 -5.59
C ALA A 388 3.15 15.19 -5.49
N VAL A 389 2.04 15.21 -4.72
CA VAL A 389 1.25 16.43 -4.48
C VAL A 389 1.73 17.25 -3.29
N LYS A 390 2.83 16.85 -2.65
CA LYS A 390 3.34 17.44 -1.40
C LYS A 390 2.25 17.58 -0.33
N SER A 391 1.46 16.52 -0.16
CA SER A 391 0.40 16.50 0.85
C SER A 391 0.99 16.86 2.22
N PRO A 392 0.32 17.73 3.00
CA PRO A 392 0.81 18.16 4.31
C PRO A 392 0.95 16.99 5.30
N VAL A 393 0.29 15.85 5.04
CA VAL A 393 0.39 14.65 5.88
C VAL A 393 1.75 13.98 5.74
N VAL A 394 2.28 13.89 4.52
CA VAL A 394 3.52 13.13 4.24
C VAL A 394 4.72 14.04 4.00
N ALA A 395 4.52 15.24 3.44
CA ALA A 395 5.55 16.22 3.11
C ALA A 395 5.99 17.07 4.31
N VAL A 396 6.06 16.45 5.50
CA VAL A 396 6.62 17.06 6.71
C VAL A 396 8.13 16.80 6.73
N GLU A 397 8.92 17.75 7.24
CA GLU A 397 10.34 17.50 7.48
C GLU A 397 10.53 16.20 8.29
N PRO A 398 11.58 15.42 8.00
CA PRO A 398 11.89 14.26 8.82
C PRO A 398 12.06 14.70 10.28
N PRO A 399 11.67 13.84 11.24
CA PRO A 399 11.79 14.17 12.64
C PRO A 399 13.24 14.55 12.96
N MET A 400 13.42 15.60 13.76
CA MET A 400 14.74 16.06 14.18
C MET A 400 15.57 14.89 14.70
N GLY A 401 16.84 14.84 14.29
CA GLY A 401 17.80 13.88 14.84
C GLY A 401 17.94 14.04 16.35
N PRO A 402 18.49 13.02 17.03
CA PRO A 402 18.73 13.10 18.46
C PRO A 402 19.69 14.25 18.80
N VAL A 403 19.58 14.84 19.98
CA VAL A 403 20.65 15.66 20.55
C VAL A 403 21.77 14.73 20.99
N VAL A 404 22.99 14.96 20.49
CA VAL A 404 24.13 14.12 20.84
C VAL A 404 24.94 14.77 21.96
N VAL A 405 25.10 14.08 23.08
CA VAL A 405 26.05 14.44 24.14
C VAL A 405 27.41 13.86 23.78
N LEU A 406 28.41 14.73 23.66
CA LEU A 406 29.77 14.33 23.30
C LEU A 406 30.49 13.74 24.51
N VAL A 407 31.33 12.73 24.28
CA VAL A 407 32.21 12.14 25.29
C VAL A 407 33.61 12.70 25.10
N LEU A 408 34.01 13.61 25.98
CA LEU A 408 35.36 14.19 25.97
C LEU A 408 36.29 13.55 27.01
N ASP A 409 35.71 12.92 28.04
CA ASP A 409 36.42 12.21 29.09
C ASP A 409 35.74 10.86 29.40
N ARG A 410 36.46 9.75 29.25
CA ARG A 410 35.89 8.40 29.41
C ARG A 410 35.65 8.03 30.87
N ASP A 411 36.29 8.69 31.82
CA ASP A 411 36.07 8.43 33.24
C ASP A 411 34.77 9.09 33.72
N ARG A 412 34.18 9.96 32.88
CA ARG A 412 32.95 10.72 33.16
C ARG A 412 31.73 10.23 32.39
N LEU A 413 31.75 9.00 31.88
CA LEU A 413 30.61 8.44 31.16
C LEU A 413 29.29 8.50 31.95
N GLY A 414 29.35 8.33 33.27
CA GLY A 414 28.19 8.47 34.16
C GLY A 414 27.55 9.86 34.10
N ASP A 415 28.36 10.93 34.14
CA ASP A 415 27.87 12.31 34.04
C ASP A 415 27.17 12.56 32.70
N TYR A 416 27.81 12.15 31.60
CA TYR A 416 27.24 12.35 30.27
C TYR A 416 25.96 11.54 30.08
N GLN A 417 25.90 10.32 30.62
CA GLN A 417 24.68 9.51 30.59
C GLN A 417 23.56 10.16 31.42
N ALA A 418 23.88 10.79 32.55
CA ALA A 418 22.92 11.54 33.35
C ALA A 418 22.35 12.75 32.60
N MET A 419 23.19 13.47 31.83
CA MET A 419 22.72 14.54 30.93
C MET A 419 21.73 14.02 29.88
N VAL A 420 22.07 12.91 29.22
CA VAL A 420 21.19 12.24 28.26
C VAL A 420 19.87 11.83 28.93
N GLY A 421 19.94 11.30 30.15
CA GLY A 421 18.76 10.93 30.95
C GLY A 421 17.84 12.12 31.22
N ARG A 422 18.39 13.25 31.66
CA ARG A 422 17.63 14.49 31.89
C ARG A 422 16.96 15.00 30.62
N LEU A 423 17.66 14.98 29.49
CA LEU A 423 17.10 15.36 28.18
C LEU A 423 15.92 14.46 27.80
N ARG A 424 16.06 13.13 27.94
CA ARG A 424 15.00 12.17 27.64
C ARG A 424 13.79 12.33 28.56
N ALA A 425 14.02 12.54 29.86
CA ALA A 425 12.95 12.80 30.83
C ALA A 425 12.12 14.06 30.47
N ALA A 426 12.70 15.00 29.72
CA ALA A 426 12.02 16.18 29.19
C ALA A 426 11.45 16.00 27.76
N GLY A 427 11.33 14.76 27.26
CA GLY A 427 10.82 14.48 25.92
C GLY A 427 11.77 14.86 24.78
N VAL A 428 13.06 15.09 25.08
CA VAL A 428 14.09 15.33 24.06
C VAL A 428 14.68 14.00 23.63
N ARG A 429 14.61 13.70 22.33
CA ARG A 429 15.34 12.58 21.75
C ARG A 429 16.83 12.88 21.87
N ALA A 430 17.56 12.12 22.69
CA ALA A 430 18.98 12.36 22.96
C ALA A 430 19.77 11.05 23.03
N GLU A 431 21.05 11.08 22.66
CA GLU A 431 21.97 9.95 22.74
C GLU A 431 23.37 10.38 23.18
N LEU A 432 24.09 9.45 23.81
CA LEU A 432 25.50 9.59 24.12
C LEU A 432 26.31 9.10 22.92
N TYR A 433 27.39 9.80 22.54
CA TYR A 433 28.32 9.24 21.57
C TYR A 433 29.07 8.04 22.16
N MET A 434 28.85 6.84 21.61
CA MET A 434 29.43 5.57 22.12
C MET A 434 30.69 5.12 21.36
N GLY A 435 31.14 5.87 20.36
CA GLY A 435 32.38 5.56 19.65
C GLY A 435 33.64 5.96 20.44
N GLN A 436 34.80 5.76 19.82
CA GLN A 436 36.11 6.11 20.40
C GLN A 436 36.77 7.31 19.72
N ALA A 437 36.08 7.97 18.78
CA ALA A 437 36.68 9.05 18.01
C ALA A 437 36.70 10.37 18.79
N GLY A 438 37.65 11.25 18.45
CA GLY A 438 37.77 12.59 19.04
C GLY A 438 36.63 13.53 18.65
N MET A 439 36.53 14.67 19.35
CA MET A 439 35.40 15.62 19.29
C MET A 439 34.89 15.93 17.87
N GLN A 440 35.77 16.26 16.93
CA GLN A 440 35.37 16.61 15.55
C GLN A 440 34.61 15.47 14.85
N ALA A 441 35.04 14.23 15.06
CA ALA A 441 34.37 13.05 14.51
C ALA A 441 33.03 12.79 15.18
N GLN A 442 32.88 13.12 16.47
CA GLN A 442 31.60 13.03 17.17
C GLN A 442 30.61 14.10 16.69
N VAL A 443 31.08 15.33 16.43
CA VAL A 443 30.25 16.37 15.80
C VAL A 443 29.82 15.94 14.41
N LYS A 444 30.73 15.35 13.60
CA LYS A 444 30.39 14.79 12.29
C LYS A 444 29.41 13.62 12.38
N TYR A 445 29.50 12.82 13.44
CA TYR A 445 28.50 11.79 13.73
C TYR A 445 27.14 12.42 14.02
N ALA A 446 27.06 13.44 14.88
CA ALA A 446 25.82 14.14 15.19
C ALA A 446 25.19 14.78 13.94
N ASP A 447 26.00 15.38 13.08
CA ASP A 447 25.58 15.92 11.77
C ASP A 447 24.96 14.82 10.88
N LYS A 448 25.64 13.68 10.72
CA LYS A 448 25.10 12.51 9.98
C LYS A 448 23.83 11.93 10.59
N ARG A 449 23.61 12.10 11.89
CA ARG A 449 22.40 11.69 12.61
C ARG A 449 21.24 12.70 12.44
N GLY A 450 21.48 13.83 11.77
CA GLY A 450 20.50 14.90 11.59
C GLY A 450 20.23 15.69 12.87
N SER A 451 21.19 15.69 13.81
CA SER A 451 21.05 16.36 15.11
C SER A 451 20.96 17.87 14.92
N VAL A 452 20.05 18.52 15.64
CA VAL A 452 19.97 20.00 15.63
C VAL A 452 21.16 20.60 16.36
N CYS A 453 21.52 20.05 17.51
CA CYS A 453 22.61 20.52 18.33
C CYS A 453 23.34 19.37 19.04
N VAL A 454 24.53 19.69 19.55
CA VAL A 454 25.31 18.81 20.46
C VAL A 454 25.52 19.49 21.81
N VAL A 455 25.67 18.65 22.84
CA VAL A 455 26.04 19.07 24.20
C VAL A 455 27.49 18.69 24.44
N ILE A 456 28.27 19.65 24.92
CA ILE A 456 29.71 19.53 25.13
C ILE A 456 30.02 19.92 26.57
N GLN A 457 30.69 19.04 27.31
CA GLN A 457 31.23 19.39 28.62
C GLN A 457 32.60 18.71 28.80
N GLY A 458 33.67 19.49 28.68
CA GLY A 458 35.02 19.08 29.05
C GLY A 458 35.26 19.29 30.55
N SER A 459 36.51 19.16 30.97
CA SER A 459 36.90 19.37 32.37
C SER A 459 36.64 20.82 32.82
N ASN A 460 36.98 21.81 31.97
CA ASN A 460 36.79 23.23 32.28
C ASN A 460 35.31 23.60 32.46
N GLU A 461 34.43 23.13 31.57
CA GLU A 461 32.99 23.39 31.70
C GLU A 461 32.44 22.69 32.95
N LYS A 462 32.91 21.49 33.27
CA LYS A 462 32.49 20.78 34.49
C LYS A 462 32.88 21.51 35.76
N GLU A 463 34.11 22.01 35.85
CA GLU A 463 34.57 22.81 37.00
C GLU A 463 33.73 24.06 37.22
N LYS A 464 33.22 24.66 36.14
CA LYS A 464 32.31 25.82 36.19
C LYS A 464 30.84 25.45 36.42
N GLY A 465 30.49 24.17 36.42
CA GLY A 465 29.10 23.73 36.48
C GLY A 465 28.30 24.11 35.23
N GLU A 466 28.97 24.19 34.07
CA GLU A 466 28.42 24.63 32.79
C GLU A 466 28.41 23.49 31.76
N VAL A 467 27.63 23.69 30.69
CA VAL A 467 27.66 22.91 29.45
C VAL A 467 27.71 23.88 28.28
N THR A 468 28.40 23.49 27.20
CA THR A 468 28.35 24.21 25.94
C THR A 468 27.35 23.55 25.01
N ILE A 469 26.40 24.32 24.48
CA ILE A 469 25.47 23.90 23.45
C ILE A 469 25.97 24.42 22.11
N LYS A 470 26.08 23.53 21.13
CA LYS A 470 26.47 23.89 19.77
C LYS A 470 25.39 23.52 18.76
N ASP A 471 24.78 24.54 18.17
CA ASP A 471 23.80 24.48 17.08
C ASP A 471 24.49 24.12 15.77
N LEU A 472 24.19 22.93 15.25
CA LEU A 472 24.80 22.41 14.03
C LEU A 472 24.18 23.03 12.78
N ARG A 473 22.88 23.34 12.82
CA ARG A 473 22.15 23.92 11.67
C ARG A 473 22.58 25.37 11.47
N LEU A 474 22.55 26.20 12.52
CA LEU A 474 23.04 27.58 12.46
C LEU A 474 24.54 27.61 12.14
N GLY A 475 25.33 26.72 12.77
CA GLY A 475 26.76 26.61 12.50
C GLY A 475 27.10 26.25 11.04
N ALA A 476 26.20 25.57 10.32
CA ALA A 476 26.36 25.29 8.90
C ALA A 476 25.98 26.50 8.03
N SER A 477 24.87 27.19 8.33
CA SER A 477 24.38 28.31 7.51
C SER A 477 25.28 29.54 7.55
N ILE A 478 25.98 29.78 8.66
CA ILE A 478 26.81 30.97 8.86
C ILE A 478 28.18 30.89 8.15
N ARG A 479 28.58 29.72 7.65
CA ARG A 479 29.89 29.53 6.98
C ARG A 479 30.06 30.35 5.70
N GLN A 480 28.95 30.82 5.12
CA GLN A 480 28.94 31.62 3.89
C GLN A 480 28.97 33.13 4.17
N ILE A 481 28.87 33.56 5.44
CA ILE A 481 28.90 34.97 5.81
C ILE A 481 30.32 35.51 5.65
N LYS A 482 30.49 36.50 4.77
CA LYS A 482 31.78 37.16 4.50
C LYS A 482 32.09 38.30 5.47
N ASP A 483 31.05 38.91 6.02
CA ASP A 483 31.19 40.00 7.00
C ASP A 483 31.63 39.43 8.36
N ARG A 484 32.77 39.92 8.87
CA ARG A 484 33.40 39.37 10.07
C ARG A 484 32.57 39.63 11.33
N GLU A 485 31.99 40.81 11.45
CA GLU A 485 31.22 41.19 12.63
C GLU A 485 29.93 40.37 12.72
N THR A 486 29.22 40.26 11.61
CA THR A 486 28.03 39.41 11.46
C THR A 486 28.35 37.94 11.68
N TYR A 487 29.49 37.45 11.16
CA TYR A 487 29.95 36.07 11.39
C TYR A 487 30.18 35.79 12.87
N LEU A 488 30.92 36.66 13.57
CA LEU A 488 31.23 36.48 15.00
C LEU A 488 29.97 36.54 15.87
N ALA A 489 29.07 37.49 15.59
CA ALA A 489 27.78 37.58 16.29
C ALA A 489 26.94 36.30 16.12
N LYS A 490 26.84 35.80 14.88
CA LYS A 490 26.11 34.57 14.57
C LYS A 490 26.80 33.31 15.10
N GLN A 491 28.13 33.30 15.17
CA GLN A 491 28.89 32.21 15.76
C GLN A 491 28.65 32.11 17.28
N ALA A 492 28.57 33.24 17.98
CA ALA A 492 28.20 33.28 19.40
C ALA A 492 26.76 32.82 19.64
N GLU A 493 25.84 33.04 18.69
CA GLU A 493 24.48 32.51 18.73
C GLU A 493 24.43 30.98 18.49
N ALA A 494 25.35 30.47 17.65
CA ALA A 494 25.44 29.06 17.29
C ALA A 494 26.19 28.21 18.33
N GLN A 495 26.97 28.82 19.22
CA GLN A 495 27.66 28.11 20.27
C GLN A 495 27.74 28.96 21.54
N PHE A 496 27.11 28.49 22.61
CA PHE A 496 27.01 29.24 23.87
C PHE A 496 27.11 28.30 25.07
N ALA A 497 27.62 28.84 26.18
CA ALA A 497 27.64 28.17 27.47
C ALA A 497 26.31 28.39 28.21
N ALA A 498 25.90 27.42 29.02
CA ALA A 498 24.76 27.49 29.92
C ALA A 498 25.07 26.73 31.22
N PRO A 499 24.47 27.09 32.36
CA PRO A 499 24.55 26.27 33.57
C PRO A 499 24.11 24.83 33.28
N GLU A 500 24.79 23.84 33.85
CA GLU A 500 24.46 22.42 33.66
C GLU A 500 23.03 22.14 34.15
N ALA A 501 22.56 22.85 35.17
CA ALA A 501 21.19 22.78 35.67
C ALA A 501 20.14 23.15 34.59
N ASP A 502 20.49 24.08 33.70
CA ASP A 502 19.62 24.60 32.64
C ASP A 502 19.76 23.84 31.31
N LEU A 503 20.48 22.71 31.29
CA LEU A 503 20.73 21.90 30.10
C LEU A 503 19.49 21.71 29.22
N VAL A 504 18.36 21.33 29.81
CA VAL A 504 17.11 21.07 29.09
C VAL A 504 16.57 22.35 28.44
N ALA A 505 16.56 23.46 29.18
CA ALA A 505 16.09 24.74 28.68
C ALA A 505 16.99 25.26 27.56
N ALA A 506 18.31 25.13 27.71
CA ALA A 506 19.30 25.53 26.71
C ALA A 506 19.17 24.72 25.41
N VAL A 507 18.95 23.41 25.52
CA VAL A 507 18.71 22.54 24.34
C VAL A 507 17.39 22.86 23.67
N ASN A 508 16.30 23.04 24.42
CA ASN A 508 14.99 23.37 23.84
C ASN A 508 15.00 24.73 23.15
N ARG A 509 15.69 25.74 23.71
CA ARG A 509 15.90 27.04 23.06
C ARG A 509 16.45 26.90 21.64
N VAL A 510 17.37 25.96 21.41
CA VAL A 510 17.92 25.71 20.07
C VAL A 510 16.92 24.95 19.20
N ARG A 511 16.26 23.93 19.74
CA ARG A 511 15.28 23.12 19.00
C ARG A 511 14.07 23.92 18.54
N ASP A 512 13.58 24.83 19.37
CA ASP A 512 12.40 25.65 19.08
C ASP A 512 12.62 26.64 17.94
N ARG A 513 13.88 26.95 17.58
CA ARG A 513 14.21 27.73 16.37
C ARG A 513 13.85 27.01 15.06
N TYR A 514 13.65 25.70 15.11
CA TYR A 514 13.51 24.84 13.93
C TYR A 514 12.21 24.00 13.94
N ARG A 515 11.32 24.27 14.90
CA ARG A 515 10.04 23.58 15.04
C ARG A 515 8.94 24.16 14.17
#